data_AF-A0A0C3LSM5-F1
#
_entry.id   AF-A0A0C3LSM5-F1
#
_cell.length_a   1.000
_cell.length_b   1.000
_cell.length_c   1.000
_cell.angle_alpha   90.00
_cell.angle_beta   90.00
_cell.angle_gamma   90.00
#
_symmetry.space_group_name_H-M   'P 1'
#
loop_
_entity.id
_entity.type
_entity.pdbx_description
1 polymer ?
#
loop_
_entity_poly.entity_id
_entity_poly.type
_entity_poly.pdbx_seq_one_letter_code
_entity_poly.pdbx_strand_id
1 'polypeptide(L)'
;MKISHTIAALLFTLGLAACQTQVDKAQDSTESKPLSMANPAAVYCESLDGTLDLESGICTLPSGEQIEHWTLYRRDHPQAEGQ
;
A
#
# COMPACT_ATOMS: atom_id res chain seq x y z
N MET A 1 44.81 -19.56 -56.77
CA MET A 1 43.81 -18.49 -56.87
C MET A 1 44.02 -17.53 -55.71
N LYS A 2 44.23 -16.25 -56.01
CA LYS A 2 44.44 -15.15 -55.06
C LYS A 2 43.14 -14.35 -54.98
N ILE A 3 42.56 -14.23 -53.79
CA ILE A 3 41.42 -13.35 -53.48
C ILE A 3 41.88 -12.57 -52.25
N SER A 4 42.64 -11.49 -52.45
CA SER A 4 42.20 -10.08 -52.55
C SER A 4 41.88 -9.49 -51.18
N HIS A 5 42.78 -8.63 -50.71
CA HIS A 5 42.71 -7.87 -49.47
C HIS A 5 41.83 -6.63 -49.67
N THR A 6 40.55 -6.73 -49.34
CA THR A 6 39.69 -5.61 -48.95
C THR A 6 38.67 -6.24 -48.00
N ILE A 7 38.73 -6.01 -46.69
CA ILE A 7 38.02 -4.90 -46.05
C ILE A 7 38.64 -4.77 -44.65
N ALA A 8 39.41 -3.69 -44.48
CA ALA A 8 39.66 -3.12 -43.18
C ALA A 8 38.33 -2.59 -42.63
N ALA A 9 37.83 -3.17 -41.55
CA ALA A 9 36.91 -2.54 -40.58
C ALA A 9 36.62 -3.52 -39.44
N LEU A 10 37.64 -3.76 -38.63
CA LEU A 10 37.51 -4.28 -37.28
C LEU A 10 36.86 -3.18 -36.41
N LEU A 11 35.53 -2.99 -36.49
CA LEU A 11 34.81 -2.10 -35.59
C LEU A 11 33.39 -2.61 -35.30
N PHE A 12 33.22 -3.07 -34.07
CA PHE A 12 32.14 -2.66 -33.16
C PHE A 12 30.71 -3.03 -33.54
N THR A 13 30.27 -4.25 -33.22
CA THR A 13 28.86 -4.50 -32.85
C THR A 13 28.80 -5.12 -31.46
N LEU A 14 28.66 -4.21 -30.51
CA LEU A 14 28.42 -4.45 -29.10
C LEU A 14 27.20 -5.36 -28.93
N GLY A 15 27.39 -6.49 -28.22
CA GLY A 15 26.35 -7.47 -27.94
C GLY A 15 25.27 -6.91 -27.01
N LEU A 16 24.02 -7.00 -27.46
CA LEU A 16 22.81 -6.75 -26.66
C LEU A 16 21.82 -7.89 -26.92
N ALA A 17 22.01 -9.00 -26.21
CA ALA A 17 20.97 -10.02 -26.05
C ALA A 17 21.15 -10.72 -24.70
N ALA A 18 21.07 -9.95 -23.60
CA ALA A 18 20.80 -10.52 -22.29
C ALA A 18 19.29 -10.78 -22.18
N CYS A 19 18.84 -11.97 -22.58
CA CYS A 19 17.51 -12.46 -22.19
C CYS A 19 17.58 -12.80 -20.69
N GLN A 20 17.05 -11.93 -19.83
CA GLN A 20 16.90 -12.23 -18.42
C GLN A 20 15.43 -12.24 -18.00
N THR A 21 15.11 -13.34 -17.34
CA THR A 21 13.99 -13.56 -16.41
C THR A 21 12.63 -13.87 -17.04
N GLN A 22 12.37 -15.17 -17.07
CA GLN A 22 11.04 -15.75 -17.15
C GLN A 22 10.37 -15.45 -15.80
N VAL A 23 9.50 -14.45 -15.79
CA VAL A 23 8.61 -14.19 -14.66
C VAL A 23 7.55 -15.28 -14.71
N ASP A 24 7.70 -16.29 -13.86
CA ASP A 24 6.63 -17.26 -13.60
C ASP A 24 5.35 -16.49 -13.31
N LYS A 25 4.37 -16.60 -14.21
CA LYS A 25 3.01 -16.12 -13.98
C LYS A 25 2.35 -17.01 -12.93
N ALA A 26 2.75 -16.85 -11.67
CA ALA A 26 1.83 -16.97 -10.56
C ALA A 26 1.14 -15.61 -10.40
N GLN A 27 0.36 -15.21 -11.41
CA GLN A 27 -0.69 -14.22 -11.22
C GLN A 27 -1.83 -14.94 -10.48
N ASP A 28 -1.58 -15.20 -9.20
CA ASP A 28 -2.61 -15.50 -8.24
C ASP A 28 -3.40 -14.20 -8.01
N SER A 29 -4.58 -14.15 -8.60
CA SER A 29 -5.77 -13.54 -8.02
C SER A 29 -5.54 -12.20 -7.30
N THR A 30 -5.24 -11.11 -8.02
CA THR A 30 -5.63 -9.78 -7.52
C THR A 30 -7.15 -9.60 -7.67
N GLU A 31 -7.92 -10.46 -7.00
CA GLU A 31 -9.21 -10.03 -6.51
C GLU A 31 -8.89 -9.19 -5.27
N SER A 32 -8.92 -7.87 -5.42
CA SER A 32 -8.86 -6.95 -4.29
C SER A 32 -10.06 -7.27 -3.41
N LYS A 33 -9.90 -8.20 -2.47
CA LYS A 33 -10.90 -8.48 -1.45
C LYS A 33 -11.27 -7.12 -0.85
N PRO A 34 -12.53 -6.67 -0.96
CA PRO A 34 -12.90 -5.40 -0.39
C PRO A 34 -12.49 -5.42 1.08
N LEU A 35 -11.78 -4.39 1.52
CA LEU A 35 -11.42 -4.17 2.92
C LEU A 35 -12.72 -3.90 3.68
N SER A 36 -13.51 -4.94 3.91
CA SER A 36 -14.81 -4.89 4.58
C SER A 36 -14.67 -4.76 6.10
N MET A 37 -13.55 -4.21 6.56
CA MET A 37 -13.34 -3.92 7.98
C MET A 37 -13.67 -2.46 8.19
N ALA A 38 -14.77 -2.21 8.90
CA ALA A 38 -15.11 -0.86 9.33
C ALA A 38 -13.96 -0.24 10.13
N ASN A 39 -13.82 1.08 10.06
CA ASN A 39 -12.82 1.80 10.85
C ASN A 39 -13.13 1.61 12.35
N PRO A 40 -12.25 0.97 13.14
CA PRO A 40 -12.55 0.65 14.54
C PRO A 40 -12.79 1.89 15.39
N ALA A 41 -12.09 3.00 15.12
CA ALA A 41 -12.30 4.25 15.84
C ALA A 41 -13.65 4.91 15.48
N ALA A 42 -14.10 4.78 14.23
CA ALA A 42 -15.43 5.26 13.83
C ALA A 42 -16.55 4.44 14.46
N VAL A 43 -16.44 3.10 14.38
CA VAL A 43 -17.36 2.18 15.07
C VAL A 43 -17.40 2.46 16.56
N TYR A 44 -16.25 2.76 17.17
CA TYR A 44 -16.19 3.07 18.59
C TYR A 44 -16.91 4.37 18.94
N CYS A 45 -16.71 5.45 18.16
CA CYS A 45 -17.48 6.69 18.32
C CYS A 45 -18.99 6.43 18.32
N GLU A 46 -19.49 5.68 17.30
CA GLU A 46 -20.91 5.32 17.19
C GLU A 46 -21.39 4.43 18.34
N SER A 47 -20.55 3.51 18.84
CA SER A 47 -20.90 2.63 19.95
C SER A 47 -21.12 3.36 21.29
N LEU A 48 -20.61 4.59 21.40
CA LEU A 48 -20.81 5.48 22.55
C LEU A 48 -21.98 6.46 22.35
N ASP A 49 -22.85 6.19 21.37
CA ASP A 49 -23.90 7.11 20.90
C ASP A 49 -23.33 8.46 20.40
N GLY A 50 -22.05 8.47 20.02
CA GLY A 50 -21.38 9.62 19.45
C GLY A 50 -21.66 9.79 17.97
N THR A 51 -21.50 11.01 17.47
CA THR A 51 -21.59 11.33 16.04
C THR A 51 -20.20 11.70 15.52
N LEU A 52 -19.72 10.96 14.52
CA LEU A 52 -18.45 11.24 13.84
C LEU A 52 -18.66 12.18 12.65
N ASP A 53 -17.98 13.31 12.66
CA ASP A 53 -17.77 14.11 11.46
C ASP A 53 -16.60 13.53 10.65
N LEU A 54 -16.90 13.00 9.47
CA LEU A 54 -15.91 12.38 8.60
C LEU A 54 -14.95 13.38 7.95
N GLU A 55 -15.30 14.67 7.88
CA GLU A 55 -14.43 15.70 7.31
C GLU A 55 -13.34 16.10 8.32
N SER A 56 -13.71 16.35 9.57
CA SER A 56 -12.77 16.77 10.62
C SER A 56 -12.15 15.62 11.40
N GLY A 57 -12.76 14.42 11.38
CA GLY A 57 -12.37 13.30 12.25
C GLY A 57 -12.78 13.47 13.70
N ILE A 58 -13.66 14.44 14.01
CA ILE A 58 -14.12 14.70 15.38
C ILE A 58 -15.35 13.85 15.71
N CYS A 59 -15.26 13.13 16.83
CA CYS A 59 -16.39 12.49 17.48
C CYS A 59 -17.02 13.45 18.50
N THR A 60 -18.32 13.69 18.40
CA THR A 60 -19.11 14.42 19.41
C THR A 60 -19.89 13.41 20.24
N LEU A 61 -19.58 13.29 21.53
CA LEU A 61 -20.25 12.38 22.47
C LEU A 61 -21.56 12.98 23.03
N PRO A 62 -22.48 12.17 23.58
CA PRO A 62 -23.71 12.66 24.22
C PRO A 62 -23.48 13.65 25.38
N SER A 63 -22.31 13.59 26.01
CA SER A 63 -21.88 14.54 27.04
C SER A 63 -21.58 15.95 26.48
N GLY A 64 -21.46 16.09 25.17
CA GLY A 64 -20.98 17.29 24.48
C GLY A 64 -19.46 17.34 24.30
N GLU A 65 -18.72 16.32 24.76
CA GLU A 65 -17.28 16.21 24.50
C GLU A 65 -17.01 16.07 23.00
N GLN A 66 -16.08 16.88 22.49
CA GLN A 66 -15.57 16.80 21.12
C GLN A 66 -14.12 16.35 21.15
N ILE A 67 -13.83 15.22 20.55
CA ILE A 67 -12.50 14.58 20.58
C ILE A 67 -12.21 13.91 19.24
N GLU A 68 -10.95 13.95 18.80
CA GLU A 68 -10.52 13.23 17.59
C GLU A 68 -10.72 11.72 17.78
N HIS A 69 -11.32 11.05 16.79
CA HIS A 69 -11.85 9.70 16.97
C HIS A 69 -10.79 8.62 17.24
N TRP A 70 -9.58 8.74 16.69
CA TRP A 70 -8.48 7.84 17.05
C TRP A 70 -7.90 8.11 18.43
N THR A 71 -7.92 9.36 18.88
CA THR A 71 -7.52 9.77 20.22
C THR A 71 -8.46 9.19 21.25
N LEU A 72 -9.78 9.28 21.00
CA LEU A 72 -10.81 8.59 21.78
C LEU A 72 -10.56 7.08 21.81
N TYR A 73 -10.37 6.46 20.66
CA TYR A 73 -10.14 5.01 20.57
C TYR A 73 -8.91 4.56 21.37
N ARG A 74 -7.75 5.23 21.23
CA ARG A 74 -6.52 4.88 21.95
C ARG A 74 -6.60 5.14 23.45
N ARG A 75 -7.32 6.19 23.89
CA ARG A 75 -7.56 6.49 25.31
C ARG A 75 -8.23 5.30 25.99
N ASP A 76 -9.24 4.73 25.33
CA ASP A 76 -10.09 3.69 25.91
C ASP A 76 -9.64 2.26 25.55
N HIS A 77 -8.70 2.14 24.60
CA HIS A 77 -8.01 0.91 24.21
C HIS A 77 -6.49 1.07 24.35
N PRO A 78 -5.96 1.28 25.57
CA PRO A 78 -4.52 1.37 25.77
C PRO A 78 -3.88 0.07 25.30
N GLN A 79 -2.92 0.16 24.39
CA GLN A 79 -2.11 -1.00 24.06
C GLN A 79 -1.28 -1.36 25.28
N ALA A 80 -1.22 -2.64 25.63
CA ALA A 80 -0.22 -3.10 26.58
C ALA A 80 1.15 -2.77 25.99
N GLU A 81 1.82 -1.74 26.51
CA GLU A 81 3.19 -1.42 26.13
C GLU A 81 4.10 -2.57 26.60
N GLY A 82 4.55 -3.38 25.65
CA GLY A 82 5.53 -4.42 25.89
C GLY A 82 5.44 -5.59 24.91
N GLN A 83 6.05 -5.42 23.72
CA GLN A 83 6.95 -6.38 23.05
C GLN A 83 7.43 -5.82 21.70
#